data_AF-A0A221UYN7-F1
#
_entry.id   AF-A0A221UYN7-F1
#
_cell.length_a   1.000
_cell.length_b   1.000
_cell.length_c   1.000
_cell.angle_alpha   90.00
_cell.angle_beta   90.00
_cell.angle_gamma   90.00
#
_symmetry.space_group_name_H-M   'P 1'
#
loop_
_entity.id
_entity.type
_entity.pdbx_description
1 polymer ?
#
loop_
_entity_poly.entity_id
_entity_poly.type
_entity_poly.pdbx_seq_one_letter_code
_entity_poly.pdbx_strand_id
1 'polypeptide(L)'
;MKNLKRIHAKLCLGILVVFGLASCEQKKEKTPVTEPEPMEINAPKQIVSVEQAKTMYDAYGERRVGLIEKYENELAPEKKFDVARFGYYDYNTIKEYMTYIEQEAKKANVEISSLRFYFSNYPDKKTFEDGREIKHPKQNSFFIIPAVKDNDREYGFYIREEDDGKNVPILLTDNLEPKKDEAMDRMQQTGESKSEASFMPKAPPAPFYAKNKSLVLNEANMVPPPYHED
;
A
#
# COMPACT_ATOMS: atom_id res chain seq x y z
N MET A 1 5.00 84.36 -37.03
CA MET A 1 5.18 83.41 -38.14
C MET A 1 6.05 82.25 -37.62
N LYS A 2 5.63 81.21 -36.90
CA LYS A 2 4.45 80.31 -36.92
C LYS A 2 4.26 79.59 -38.26
N ASN A 3 5.16 78.66 -38.59
CA ASN A 3 4.88 77.43 -39.36
C ASN A 3 6.15 76.54 -39.47
N LEU A 4 6.55 75.90 -38.35
CA LEU A 4 7.54 74.80 -38.33
C LEU A 4 6.88 73.44 -38.00
N LYS A 5 5.58 73.30 -38.29
CA LYS A 5 4.82 72.07 -38.03
C LYS A 5 3.97 71.71 -39.24
N ARG A 6 4.58 71.24 -40.34
CA ARG A 6 3.80 70.61 -41.43
C ARG A 6 4.55 69.69 -42.40
N ILE A 7 5.74 69.19 -42.06
CA ILE A 7 6.53 68.32 -42.96
C ILE A 7 6.63 66.86 -42.48
N HIS A 8 6.13 66.50 -41.29
CA HIS A 8 6.23 65.13 -40.76
C HIS A 8 5.01 64.22 -41.04
N ALA A 9 4.02 64.65 -41.83
CA ALA A 9 2.77 63.90 -42.01
C ALA A 9 2.70 63.05 -43.30
N LYS A 10 3.74 63.04 -44.15
CA LYS A 10 3.74 62.26 -45.41
C LYS A 10 4.99 61.40 -45.62
N LEU A 11 5.61 60.93 -44.53
CA LEU A 11 6.70 59.94 -44.59
C LEU A 11 6.43 58.66 -43.78
N CYS A 12 5.24 58.52 -43.17
CA CYS A 12 4.91 57.34 -42.34
C CYS A 12 3.97 56.32 -43.00
N LEU A 13 3.58 56.50 -44.27
CA LEU A 13 2.64 55.58 -44.93
C LEU A 13 3.28 54.67 -46.00
N GLY A 14 4.61 54.70 -46.13
CA GLY A 14 5.35 53.93 -47.14
C GLY A 14 6.24 52.80 -46.61
N ILE A 15 6.28 52.57 -45.30
CA ILE A 15 7.18 51.56 -44.67
C ILE A 15 6.39 50.40 -44.03
N LEU A 16 5.06 50.47 -44.00
CA LEU A 16 4.22 49.48 -43.30
C LEU A 16 3.68 48.34 -44.19
N VAL A 17 4.15 48.19 -45.43
CA VAL A 17 3.67 47.14 -46.37
C VAL A 17 4.74 46.11 -46.75
N VAL A 18 6.01 46.29 -46.39
CA VAL A 18 7.09 45.34 -46.76
C VAL A 18 7.49 44.38 -45.63
N PHE A 19 7.05 44.61 -44.39
CA PHE A 19 7.33 43.69 -43.27
C PHE A 19 6.27 42.58 -43.06
N GLY A 20 5.30 42.45 -43.97
CA GLY A 20 4.19 41.49 -43.83
C GLY A 20 4.46 40.05 -44.29
N LEU A 21 5.61 39.75 -44.91
CA LEU A 21 5.89 38.43 -45.50
C LEU A 21 7.05 37.66 -44.87
N ALA A 22 7.64 38.17 -43.78
CA ALA A 22 8.73 37.49 -43.05
C ALA A 22 8.34 37.07 -41.63
N SER A 23 7.04 36.92 -41.34
CA SER A 23 6.56 36.27 -40.12
C SER A 23 5.69 35.06 -40.48
N CYS A 24 6.27 34.16 -41.27
CA CYS A 24 6.03 32.74 -41.03
C CYS A 24 6.99 32.34 -39.92
N GLU A 25 6.59 32.56 -38.68
CA GLU A 25 7.07 31.71 -37.60
C GLU A 25 6.67 30.30 -38.02
N GLN A 26 7.64 29.52 -38.51
CA GLN A 26 7.48 28.11 -38.75
C GLN A 26 6.94 27.54 -37.45
N LYS A 27 5.62 27.31 -37.40
CA LYS A 27 5.04 26.32 -36.51
C LYS A 27 5.89 25.09 -36.80
N LYS A 28 6.81 24.79 -35.89
CA LYS A 28 7.38 23.45 -35.82
C LYS A 28 6.15 22.58 -35.79
N GLU A 29 5.88 21.89 -36.91
CA GLU A 29 4.96 20.78 -36.89
C GLU A 29 5.44 19.96 -35.70
N LYS A 30 4.61 19.95 -34.65
CA LYS A 30 4.77 18.95 -33.61
C LYS A 30 4.67 17.67 -34.41
N THR A 31 5.81 17.01 -34.61
CA THR A 31 5.83 15.61 -35.02
C THR A 31 4.72 14.96 -34.21
N PRO A 32 3.73 14.30 -34.84
CA PRO A 32 2.68 13.64 -34.10
C PRO A 32 3.43 12.75 -33.11
N VAL A 33 3.36 13.09 -31.82
CA VAL A 33 3.81 12.19 -30.79
C VAL A 33 2.84 11.05 -30.98
N THR A 34 3.32 10.00 -31.67
CA THR A 34 2.59 8.75 -31.78
C THR A 34 2.53 8.29 -30.34
N GLU A 35 1.40 8.57 -29.70
CA GLU A 35 1.07 8.01 -28.40
C GLU A 35 1.29 6.51 -28.58
N PRO A 36 2.21 5.89 -27.81
CA PRO A 36 2.50 4.48 -27.99
C PRO A 36 1.17 3.75 -27.90
N GLU A 37 0.80 3.03 -28.96
CA GLU A 37 -0.44 2.25 -28.94
C GLU A 37 -0.42 1.40 -27.67
N PRO A 38 -1.50 1.42 -26.87
CA PRO A 38 -1.51 0.71 -25.61
C PRO A 38 -1.19 -0.76 -25.88
N MET A 39 0.00 -1.20 -25.46
CA MET A 39 0.41 -2.59 -25.59
C MET A 39 -0.63 -3.44 -24.87
N GLU A 40 -1.27 -4.34 -25.61
CA GLU A 40 -2.25 -5.26 -25.06
C GLU A 40 -1.57 -6.12 -23.98
N ILE A 41 -2.04 -5.99 -22.73
CA ILE A 41 -1.50 -6.75 -21.61
C ILE A 41 -2.10 -8.15 -21.69
N ASN A 42 -1.24 -9.15 -21.92
CA ASN A 42 -1.65 -10.55 -21.90
C ASN A 42 -2.18 -10.96 -20.53
N ALA A 43 -3.21 -11.81 -20.53
CA ALA A 43 -3.76 -12.41 -19.32
C ALA A 43 -2.67 -13.18 -18.53
N PRO A 44 -2.57 -12.97 -17.20
CA PRO A 44 -1.72 -13.79 -16.35
C PRO A 44 -2.05 -15.29 -16.47
N LYS A 45 -1.01 -16.14 -16.46
CA LYS A 45 -1.14 -17.60 -16.56
C LYS A 45 -1.89 -18.23 -15.38
N GLN A 46 -2.00 -17.51 -14.28
CA GLN A 46 -2.65 -17.90 -13.04
C GLN A 46 -4.18 -17.73 -13.09
N ILE A 47 -4.74 -17.08 -14.11
CA ILE A 47 -6.19 -16.96 -14.26
C ILE A 47 -6.78 -18.36 -14.50
N VAL A 48 -7.75 -18.73 -13.66
CA VAL A 48 -8.50 -19.98 -13.75
C VAL A 48 -9.90 -19.76 -14.32
N SER A 49 -10.55 -20.81 -14.80
CA SER A 49 -11.96 -20.72 -15.22
C SER A 49 -12.89 -20.53 -14.03
N VAL A 50 -14.10 -20.01 -14.28
CA VAL A 50 -15.15 -19.87 -13.25
C VAL A 50 -15.55 -21.24 -12.67
N GLU A 51 -15.55 -22.28 -13.49
CA GLU A 51 -15.83 -23.66 -13.05
C GLU A 51 -14.76 -24.16 -12.05
N GLN A 52 -13.48 -23.96 -12.35
CA GLN A 52 -12.38 -24.30 -11.44
C GLN A 52 -12.49 -23.51 -10.13
N ALA A 53 -12.82 -22.21 -10.20
CA ALA A 53 -13.06 -21.38 -9.02
C ALA A 53 -14.22 -21.92 -8.17
N LYS A 54 -15.33 -22.32 -8.81
CA LYS A 54 -16.47 -22.95 -8.12
C LYS A 54 -16.07 -24.26 -7.42
N THR A 55 -15.31 -25.13 -8.08
CA THR A 55 -14.83 -26.37 -7.46
C THR A 55 -14.03 -26.10 -6.18
N MET A 56 -13.14 -25.09 -6.19
CA MET A 56 -12.37 -24.70 -5.00
C MET A 56 -13.27 -24.10 -3.91
N TYR A 57 -14.25 -23.28 -4.29
CA TYR A 57 -15.23 -22.69 -3.37
C TYR A 57 -16.06 -23.77 -2.66
N ASP A 58 -16.62 -24.72 -3.42
CA ASP A 58 -17.44 -25.81 -2.88
C ASP A 58 -16.61 -26.69 -1.94
N ALA A 59 -15.38 -27.06 -2.33
CA ALA A 59 -14.48 -27.85 -1.51
C ALA A 59 -14.13 -27.18 -0.16
N TYR A 60 -13.99 -25.84 -0.13
CA TYR A 60 -13.82 -25.11 1.13
C TYR A 60 -15.09 -25.18 2.00
N GLY A 61 -16.28 -25.11 1.38
CA GLY A 61 -17.57 -25.34 2.04
C GLY A 61 -17.65 -26.69 2.73
N GLU A 62 -17.42 -27.76 1.97
CA GLU A 62 -17.53 -29.13 2.46
C GLU A 62 -16.47 -29.46 3.52
N ARG A 63 -15.24 -28.97 3.36
CA ARG A 63 -14.10 -29.41 4.18
C ARG A 63 -13.74 -28.51 5.34
N ARG A 64 -14.23 -27.26 5.39
CA ARG A 64 -13.79 -26.26 6.37
C ARG A 64 -14.93 -25.56 7.08
N VAL A 65 -15.98 -25.14 6.36
CA VAL A 65 -17.05 -24.32 6.96
C VAL A 65 -17.68 -25.01 8.16
N GLY A 66 -18.24 -26.21 7.99
CA GLY A 66 -18.92 -26.89 9.09
C GLY A 66 -18.02 -27.21 10.29
N LEU A 67 -16.71 -27.43 10.07
CA LEU A 67 -15.76 -27.66 11.16
C LEU A 67 -15.49 -26.39 11.96
N ILE A 68 -15.31 -25.26 11.29
CA ILE A 68 -15.06 -23.97 11.94
C ILE A 68 -16.32 -23.50 12.67
N GLU A 69 -17.49 -23.55 12.01
CA GLU A 69 -18.76 -23.16 12.63
C GLU A 69 -19.05 -23.98 13.88
N LYS A 70 -18.86 -25.31 13.82
CA LYS A 70 -19.05 -26.18 14.97
C LYS A 70 -18.15 -25.76 16.14
N TYR A 71 -16.87 -25.57 15.88
CA TYR A 71 -15.90 -25.19 16.92
C TYR A 71 -16.23 -23.82 17.55
N GLU A 72 -16.51 -22.81 16.73
CA GLU A 72 -16.83 -21.46 17.22
C GLU A 72 -18.15 -21.42 17.98
N ASN A 73 -19.17 -22.14 17.50
CA ASN A 73 -20.46 -22.27 18.19
C ASN A 73 -20.34 -23.06 19.51
N GLU A 74 -19.42 -24.02 19.63
CA GLU A 74 -19.14 -24.71 20.90
C GLU A 74 -18.52 -23.77 21.95
N LEU A 75 -17.69 -22.80 21.52
CA LEU A 75 -17.06 -21.81 22.40
C LEU A 75 -18.02 -20.68 22.83
N ALA A 76 -19.01 -20.36 21.99
CA ALA A 76 -19.99 -19.30 22.23
C ALA A 76 -21.39 -19.72 21.76
N PRO A 77 -22.05 -20.67 22.43
CA PRO A 77 -23.31 -21.27 21.98
C PRO A 77 -24.47 -20.27 21.86
N GLU A 78 -24.37 -19.13 22.54
CA GLU A 78 -25.35 -18.03 22.47
C GLU A 78 -25.20 -17.13 21.24
N LYS A 79 -24.15 -17.30 20.43
CA LYS A 79 -23.92 -16.54 19.19
C LYS A 79 -23.61 -17.48 18.04
N LYS A 80 -24.47 -17.45 17.02
CA LYS A 80 -24.19 -18.14 15.77
C LYS A 80 -22.95 -17.53 15.11
N PHE A 81 -21.96 -18.36 14.82
CA PHE A 81 -20.82 -18.01 13.99
C PHE A 81 -21.05 -18.46 12.55
N ASP A 82 -20.89 -17.52 11.61
CA ASP A 82 -20.90 -17.80 10.18
C ASP A 82 -19.49 -17.60 9.60
N VAL A 83 -18.99 -18.62 8.92
CA VAL A 83 -17.63 -18.58 8.37
C VAL A 83 -17.55 -17.63 7.19
N ALA A 84 -16.55 -16.74 7.19
CA ALA A 84 -16.30 -15.85 6.07
C ALA A 84 -15.94 -16.65 4.80
N ARG A 85 -16.53 -16.28 3.67
CA ARG A 85 -16.34 -16.95 2.36
C ARG A 85 -15.44 -16.16 1.44
N PHE A 86 -15.46 -14.84 1.56
CA PHE A 86 -14.53 -13.94 0.90
C PHE A 86 -14.33 -12.70 1.77
N GLY A 87 -13.25 -11.99 1.50
CA GLY A 87 -13.11 -10.61 1.96
C GLY A 87 -12.64 -9.73 0.82
N TYR A 88 -12.96 -8.45 0.91
CA TYR A 88 -12.68 -7.52 -0.16
C TYR A 88 -12.24 -6.16 0.36
N TYR A 89 -11.39 -5.53 -0.43
CA TYR A 89 -11.20 -4.09 -0.42
C TYR A 89 -11.94 -3.53 -1.63
N ASP A 90 -12.38 -2.28 -1.55
CA ASP A 90 -12.74 -1.60 -2.78
C ASP A 90 -11.52 -1.45 -3.69
N TYR A 91 -11.80 -1.35 -4.98
CA TYR A 91 -10.76 -1.32 -6.01
C TYR A 91 -9.77 -0.15 -5.84
N ASN A 92 -10.25 1.00 -5.36
CA ASN A 92 -9.41 2.19 -5.21
C ASN A 92 -8.46 2.02 -4.03
N THR A 93 -8.92 1.46 -2.90
CA THR A 93 -8.07 1.16 -1.75
C THR A 93 -6.87 0.28 -2.13
N ILE A 94 -7.07 -0.77 -2.95
CA ILE A 94 -5.95 -1.59 -3.42
C ILE A 94 -5.01 -0.79 -4.31
N LYS A 95 -5.51 0.01 -5.25
CA LYS A 95 -4.65 0.85 -6.11
C LYS A 95 -3.81 1.84 -5.32
N GLU A 96 -4.42 2.51 -4.36
CA GLU A 96 -3.74 3.47 -3.48
C GLU A 96 -2.71 2.75 -2.60
N TYR A 97 -3.05 1.57 -2.08
CA TYR A 97 -2.12 0.74 -1.34
C TYR A 97 -0.92 0.30 -2.19
N MET A 98 -1.13 -0.17 -3.42
CA MET A 98 -0.04 -0.52 -4.35
C MET A 98 0.89 0.68 -4.60
N THR A 99 0.32 1.86 -4.84
CA THR A 99 1.08 3.11 -5.02
C THR A 99 1.88 3.47 -3.75
N TYR A 100 1.26 3.31 -2.58
CA TYR A 100 1.88 3.61 -1.30
C TYR A 100 3.08 2.70 -1.01
N ILE A 101 2.93 1.38 -1.14
CA ILE A 101 4.02 0.44 -0.86
C ILE A 101 5.17 0.59 -1.86
N GLU A 102 4.89 0.91 -3.13
CA GLU A 102 5.92 1.21 -4.14
C GLU A 102 6.71 2.47 -3.80
N GLN A 103 6.01 3.54 -3.36
CA GLN A 103 6.64 4.78 -2.91
C GLN A 103 7.57 4.53 -1.73
N GLU A 104 7.09 3.82 -0.72
CA GLU A 104 7.83 3.52 0.49
C GLU A 104 9.02 2.58 0.20
N ALA A 105 8.84 1.54 -0.61
CA ALA A 105 9.91 0.65 -1.07
C ALA A 105 11.02 1.42 -1.80
N LYS A 106 10.67 2.37 -2.67
CA LYS A 106 11.63 3.23 -3.38
C LYS A 106 12.45 4.10 -2.42
N LYS A 107 11.83 4.65 -1.36
CA LYS A 107 12.55 5.42 -0.32
C LYS A 107 13.54 4.55 0.46
N ALA A 108 13.25 3.26 0.62
CA ALA A 108 14.09 2.28 1.28
C ALA A 108 15.09 1.58 0.34
N ASN A 109 15.10 1.94 -0.95
CA ASN A 109 15.93 1.33 -1.99
C ASN A 109 15.78 -0.20 -2.07
N VAL A 110 14.53 -0.67 -2.02
CA VAL A 110 14.15 -2.08 -2.21
C VAL A 110 13.11 -2.23 -3.31
N GLU A 111 13.08 -3.41 -3.92
CA GLU A 111 12.09 -3.79 -4.93
C GLU A 111 11.14 -4.84 -4.36
N ILE A 112 9.83 -4.62 -4.51
CA ILE A 112 8.81 -5.56 -4.07
C ILE A 112 8.80 -6.75 -5.02
N SER A 113 9.06 -7.95 -4.51
CA SER A 113 9.07 -9.19 -5.30
C SER A 113 7.69 -9.87 -5.32
N SER A 114 6.93 -9.77 -4.22
CA SER A 114 5.61 -10.39 -4.10
C SER A 114 4.73 -9.69 -3.06
N LEU A 115 3.45 -10.04 -3.06
CA LEU A 115 2.50 -9.68 -2.01
C LEU A 115 2.11 -10.93 -1.25
N ARG A 116 2.23 -10.88 0.08
CA ARG A 116 1.86 -11.99 0.96
C ARG A 116 0.51 -11.72 1.59
N PHE A 117 -0.42 -12.64 1.37
CA PHE A 117 -1.74 -12.64 1.99
C PHE A 117 -1.72 -13.59 3.18
N TYR A 118 -1.90 -13.07 4.39
CA TYR A 118 -1.95 -13.84 5.62
C TYR A 118 -3.39 -14.02 6.06
N PHE A 119 -3.83 -15.26 6.22
CA PHE A 119 -5.10 -15.53 6.87
C PHE A 119 -4.98 -15.27 8.37
N SER A 120 -5.96 -14.58 8.94
CA SER A 120 -5.95 -14.14 10.34
C SER A 120 -7.35 -14.17 10.93
N ASN A 121 -7.43 -13.93 12.24
CA ASN A 121 -8.68 -13.70 12.95
C ASN A 121 -8.50 -12.48 13.86
N TYR A 122 -9.56 -11.69 14.00
CA TYR A 122 -9.57 -10.65 15.02
C TYR A 122 -9.58 -11.29 16.42
N PRO A 123 -8.83 -10.74 17.39
CA PRO A 123 -8.85 -11.27 18.74
C PRO A 123 -10.22 -11.04 19.38
N ASP A 124 -10.55 -11.85 20.39
CA ASP A 124 -11.76 -11.69 21.20
C ASP A 124 -11.61 -10.53 22.20
N LYS A 125 -11.49 -9.31 21.66
CA LYS A 125 -11.28 -8.06 22.40
C LYS A 125 -12.10 -6.96 21.73
N LYS A 126 -12.40 -5.90 22.48
CA LYS A 126 -13.08 -4.71 21.94
C LYS A 126 -12.13 -3.75 21.22
N THR A 127 -10.87 -3.71 21.65
CA THR A 127 -9.87 -2.81 21.09
C THR A 127 -8.51 -3.50 20.99
N PHE A 128 -7.70 -3.05 20.04
CA PHE A 128 -6.28 -3.31 20.00
C PHE A 128 -5.55 -2.54 21.12
N GLU A 129 -4.28 -2.87 21.35
CA GLU A 129 -3.44 -2.21 22.36
C GLU A 129 -3.21 -0.72 22.06
N ASP A 130 -3.27 -0.33 20.79
CA ASP A 130 -3.20 1.05 20.33
C ASP A 130 -4.52 1.83 20.47
N GLY A 131 -5.57 1.18 21.03
CA GLY A 131 -6.87 1.77 21.27
C GLY A 131 -7.83 1.72 20.07
N ARG A 132 -7.41 1.24 18.89
CA ARG A 132 -8.32 1.06 17.75
C ARG A 132 -9.38 0.03 18.06
N GLU A 133 -10.61 0.31 17.66
CA GLU A 133 -11.75 -0.59 17.85
C GLU A 133 -11.65 -1.83 16.95
N ILE A 134 -11.96 -2.99 17.53
CA ILE A 134 -12.15 -4.24 16.80
C ILE A 134 -13.63 -4.35 16.48
N LYS A 135 -13.98 -4.01 15.23
CA LYS A 135 -15.38 -3.98 14.77
C LYS A 135 -16.07 -5.35 14.88
N HIS A 136 -15.34 -6.43 14.59
CA HIS A 136 -15.88 -7.78 14.55
C HIS A 136 -14.92 -8.78 15.24
N PRO A 137 -14.99 -8.90 16.58
CA PRO A 137 -14.18 -9.86 17.32
C PRO A 137 -14.39 -11.29 16.82
N LYS A 138 -13.32 -12.11 16.85
CA LYS A 138 -13.28 -13.51 16.36
C LYS A 138 -13.45 -13.72 14.86
N GLN A 139 -13.94 -12.73 14.13
CA GLN A 139 -14.18 -12.88 12.70
C GLN A 139 -12.87 -13.17 11.96
N ASN A 140 -12.93 -14.09 10.99
CA ASN A 140 -11.82 -14.31 10.07
C ASN A 140 -11.50 -13.01 9.33
N SER A 141 -10.23 -12.81 9.02
CA SER A 141 -9.72 -11.69 8.26
C SER A 141 -8.51 -12.14 7.45
N PHE A 142 -7.95 -11.23 6.69
CA PHE A 142 -6.61 -11.39 6.12
C PHE A 142 -5.95 -10.02 6.01
N PHE A 143 -4.63 -10.01 6.04
CA PHE A 143 -3.85 -8.81 5.77
C PHE A 143 -2.78 -9.08 4.73
N ILE A 144 -2.35 -8.01 4.07
CA ILE A 144 -1.38 -8.02 2.99
C ILE A 144 -0.09 -7.40 3.48
N ILE A 145 1.05 -8.04 3.20
CA ILE A 145 2.39 -7.48 3.46
C ILE A 145 3.21 -7.59 2.17
N PRO A 146 3.87 -6.50 1.72
CA PRO A 146 4.81 -6.59 0.62
C PRO A 146 6.05 -7.39 1.04
N ALA A 147 6.62 -8.12 0.10
CA ALA A 147 7.82 -8.91 0.33
C ALA A 147 8.95 -8.51 -0.61
N VAL A 148 10.18 -8.70 -0.14
CA VAL A 148 11.40 -8.57 -0.92
C VAL A 148 12.07 -9.92 -0.99
N LYS A 149 12.81 -10.15 -2.08
CA LYS A 149 13.67 -11.32 -2.22
C LYS A 149 15.04 -11.02 -1.62
N ASP A 150 15.46 -11.83 -0.66
CA ASP A 150 16.81 -11.83 -0.08
C ASP A 150 17.42 -13.22 -0.28
N ASN A 151 18.42 -13.30 -1.15
CA ASN A 151 18.96 -14.56 -1.70
C ASN A 151 17.85 -15.41 -2.35
N ASP A 152 17.70 -16.66 -1.95
CA ASP A 152 16.69 -17.58 -2.49
C ASP A 152 15.38 -17.59 -1.70
N ARG A 153 15.21 -16.67 -0.75
CA ARG A 153 14.02 -16.60 0.10
C ARG A 153 13.37 -15.22 0.02
N GLU A 154 12.04 -15.22 0.06
CA GLU A 154 11.30 -13.99 0.23
C GLU A 154 11.09 -13.70 1.72
N TYR A 155 10.99 -12.41 2.07
CA TYR A 155 10.64 -11.95 3.40
C TYR A 155 9.64 -10.81 3.30
N GLY A 156 8.58 -10.84 4.12
CA GLY A 156 7.76 -9.65 4.33
C GLY A 156 8.62 -8.55 4.95
N PHE A 157 8.25 -7.28 4.80
CA PHE A 157 9.00 -6.19 5.43
C PHE A 157 8.11 -5.02 5.84
N TYR A 158 8.63 -4.22 6.76
CA TYR A 158 8.14 -2.87 7.04
C TYR A 158 9.29 -1.88 6.95
N ILE A 159 9.00 -0.58 7.04
CA ILE A 159 10.03 0.45 7.01
C ILE A 159 10.21 1.08 8.38
N ARG A 160 11.46 1.21 8.80
CA ARG A 160 11.84 2.04 9.93
C ARG A 160 12.49 3.32 9.43
N GLU A 161 12.03 4.46 9.94
CA GLU A 161 12.72 5.74 9.73
C GLU A 161 13.75 5.94 10.84
N GLU A 162 15.01 6.06 10.47
CA GLU A 162 16.13 6.33 11.37
C GLU A 162 16.21 7.83 11.72
N ASP A 163 17.02 8.19 12.72
CA ASP A 163 17.13 9.58 13.21
C ASP A 163 17.65 10.58 12.16
N ASP A 164 18.36 10.09 11.14
CA ASP A 164 18.86 10.86 10.00
C ASP A 164 17.84 11.00 8.86
N GLY A 165 16.62 10.51 9.04
CA GLY A 165 15.54 10.50 8.04
C GLY A 165 15.68 9.38 7.00
N LYS A 166 16.65 8.49 7.14
CA LYS A 166 16.83 7.35 6.24
C LYS A 166 15.75 6.30 6.50
N ASN A 167 15.14 5.79 5.43
CA ASN A 167 14.21 4.66 5.50
C ASN A 167 14.99 3.36 5.31
N VAL A 168 14.86 2.45 6.27
CA VAL A 168 15.53 1.14 6.28
C VAL A 168 14.47 0.03 6.25
N PRO A 169 14.56 -0.94 5.34
CA PRO A 169 13.67 -2.08 5.32
C PRO A 169 14.02 -3.04 6.46
N ILE A 170 13.03 -3.42 7.26
CA ILE A 170 13.18 -4.44 8.31
C ILE A 170 12.46 -5.69 7.85
N LEU A 171 13.22 -6.76 7.63
CA LEU A 171 12.71 -8.04 7.16
C LEU A 171 11.97 -8.76 8.29
N LEU A 172 10.91 -9.47 7.93
CA LEU A 172 10.06 -10.24 8.82
C LEU A 172 10.21 -11.73 8.54
N THR A 173 10.35 -12.52 9.60
CA THR A 173 10.23 -13.98 9.57
C THR A 173 8.79 -14.39 9.23
N ASP A 174 8.56 -15.69 9.00
CA ASP A 174 7.22 -16.21 8.71
C ASP A 174 6.23 -16.01 9.87
N ASN A 175 6.74 -15.84 11.09
CA ASN A 175 5.96 -15.51 12.29
C ASN A 175 5.76 -14.00 12.49
N LEU A 176 6.13 -13.18 11.51
CA LEU A 176 6.03 -11.71 11.55
C LEU A 176 6.89 -11.04 12.61
N GLU A 177 7.93 -11.74 13.07
CA GLU A 177 8.96 -11.16 13.93
C GLU A 177 10.10 -10.58 13.09
N PRO A 178 10.70 -9.45 13.50
CA PRO A 178 11.88 -8.91 12.83
C PRO A 178 12.99 -9.96 12.74
N LYS A 179 13.52 -10.19 11.53
CA LYS A 179 14.64 -11.11 11.29
C LYS A 179 15.86 -10.58 12.03
N LYS A 180 16.37 -11.37 12.97
CA LYS A 180 17.57 -11.03 13.74
C LYS A 180 18.78 -10.96 12.80
N ASP A 181 19.12 -9.75 12.38
CA ASP A 181 20.41 -9.44 11.76
C ASP A 181 21.32 -8.78 12.80
N GLU A 182 22.64 -8.94 12.65
CA GLU A 182 23.66 -8.39 13.58
C GLU A 182 23.51 -6.88 13.84
N ALA A 183 22.84 -6.15 12.93
CA ALA A 183 22.52 -4.74 13.08
C ALA A 183 21.39 -4.46 14.11
N MET A 184 20.41 -5.37 14.25
CA MET A 184 19.36 -5.25 15.28
C MET A 184 19.85 -5.68 16.66
N ASP A 185 20.81 -6.60 16.73
CA ASP A 185 21.42 -7.02 18.00
C ASP A 185 22.23 -5.88 18.64
N ARG A 186 22.91 -5.06 17.83
CA ARG A 186 23.58 -3.83 18.31
C ARG A 186 22.61 -2.80 18.89
N MET A 187 21.40 -2.70 18.32
CA MET A 187 20.39 -1.74 18.78
C MET A 187 19.64 -2.26 20.04
N GLN A 188 19.47 -3.59 20.15
CA GLN A 188 18.92 -4.22 21.35
C GLN A 188 19.90 -4.15 22.52
N GLN A 189 21.21 -4.25 22.27
CA GLN A 189 22.26 -4.00 23.28
C GLN A 189 22.34 -2.53 23.72
N THR A 190 22.03 -1.56 22.87
CA THR A 190 21.93 -0.15 23.30
C THR A 190 20.67 0.16 24.13
N GLY A 191 19.69 -0.76 24.14
CA GLY A 191 18.49 -0.70 24.97
C GLY A 191 18.62 -1.37 26.34
N GLU A 192 19.70 -2.13 26.60
CA GLU A 192 20.06 -2.52 27.96
C GLU A 192 20.60 -1.29 28.69
N SER A 193 19.69 -0.61 29.39
CA SER A 193 20.06 0.41 30.34
C SER A 193 21.07 -0.17 31.32
N LYS A 194 22.34 0.20 31.19
CA LYS A 194 23.25 0.16 32.33
C LYS A 194 22.55 0.91 33.45
N SER A 195 22.20 0.20 34.51
CA SER A 195 21.57 0.73 35.70
C SER A 195 22.52 1.71 36.39
N GLU A 196 22.52 2.95 35.93
CA GLU A 196 22.99 4.10 36.70
C GLU A 196 21.81 4.54 37.57
N ALA A 197 21.99 4.46 38.88
CA ALA A 197 20.99 4.83 39.87
C ALA A 197 20.71 6.34 39.79
N SER A 198 19.54 6.72 39.27
CA SER A 198 19.06 8.10 39.28
C SER A 198 17.62 8.14 39.81
N PHE A 199 17.37 9.05 40.75
CA PHE A 199 16.09 9.31 41.43
C PHE A 199 15.11 10.16 40.59
N MET A 200 15.06 9.94 39.27
CA MET A 200 14.06 10.59 38.40
C MET A 200 13.08 9.58 37.81
N PRO A 201 11.78 9.93 37.71
CA PRO A 201 10.79 9.02 37.13
C PRO A 201 11.12 8.83 35.65
N LYS A 202 11.50 7.62 35.27
CA LYS A 202 11.66 7.24 33.87
C LYS A 202 10.28 7.20 33.23
N ALA A 203 10.06 8.02 32.21
CA ALA A 203 8.94 7.83 31.30
C ALA A 203 8.99 6.41 30.74
N PRO A 204 7.84 5.74 30.54
CA PRO A 204 7.82 4.43 29.90
C PRO A 204 8.51 4.53 28.53
N PRO A 205 9.28 3.51 28.11
CA PRO A 205 9.87 3.52 26.78
C PRO A 205 8.76 3.73 25.75
N ALA A 206 8.98 4.67 24.83
CA ALA A 206 8.07 4.84 23.71
C ALA A 206 7.89 3.48 23.02
N PRO A 207 6.65 3.10 22.64
CA PRO A 207 6.42 1.80 22.04
C PRO A 207 7.36 1.64 20.84
N PHE A 208 7.91 0.43 20.68
CA PHE A 208 8.87 0.03 19.64
C PHE A 208 8.44 0.36 18.19
N TYR A 209 7.20 0.84 18.02
CA TYR A 209 6.50 1.17 16.79
C TYR A 209 6.43 2.66 16.47
N ALA A 210 6.88 3.57 17.35
CA ALA A 210 6.67 5.01 17.19
C ALA A 210 7.34 5.64 15.93
N LYS A 211 8.39 5.00 15.39
CA LYS A 211 9.06 5.40 14.12
C LYS A 211 8.91 4.37 13.00
N ASN A 212 8.08 3.34 13.19
CA ASN A 212 7.88 2.29 12.21
C ASN A 212 6.72 2.69 11.29
N LYS A 213 6.98 2.76 9.99
CA LYS A 213 5.95 2.86 8.96
C LYS A 213 5.49 1.45 8.61
N SER A 214 4.28 1.13 9.06
CA SER A 214 3.63 -0.13 8.70
C SER A 214 3.31 -0.13 7.20
N LEU A 215 3.67 -1.22 6.52
CA LEU A 215 3.23 -1.50 5.15
C LEU A 215 2.11 -2.56 5.12
N VAL A 216 1.53 -2.89 6.27
CA VAL A 216 0.51 -3.93 6.39
C VAL A 216 -0.86 -3.33 6.09
N LEU A 217 -1.53 -3.81 5.03
CA LEU A 217 -2.93 -3.51 4.78
C LEU A 217 -3.81 -4.59 5.43
N ASN A 218 -4.70 -4.19 6.35
CA ASN A 218 -5.69 -5.06 6.97
C ASN A 218 -7.09 -4.41 6.85
N GLU A 219 -8.10 -4.89 7.58
CA GLU A 219 -9.47 -4.36 7.56
C GLU A 219 -10.20 -4.55 6.23
N ALA A 220 -9.92 -5.65 5.54
CA ALA A 220 -10.79 -6.13 4.47
C ALA A 220 -12.21 -6.29 5.01
N ASN A 221 -13.21 -5.97 4.17
CA ASN A 221 -14.61 -6.26 4.47
C ASN A 221 -14.81 -7.77 4.35
N MET A 222 -15.04 -8.44 5.48
CA MET A 222 -15.17 -9.89 5.55
C MET A 222 -16.64 -10.27 5.51
N VAL A 223 -17.03 -11.12 4.56
CA VAL A 223 -18.43 -11.47 4.35
C VAL A 223 -18.62 -12.97 4.61
N PRO A 224 -19.57 -13.37 5.48
CA PRO A 224 -20.13 -14.72 5.46
C PRO A 224 -20.77 -14.99 4.08
N PRO A 225 -21.25 -16.21 3.75
CA PRO A 225 -22.04 -16.36 2.53
C PRO A 225 -23.20 -15.34 2.56
N PRO A 226 -23.46 -14.60 1.46
CA PRO A 226 -24.65 -13.78 1.41
C PRO A 226 -25.88 -14.68 1.49
N TYR A 227 -26.78 -14.38 2.42
CA TYR A 227 -28.10 -14.99 2.44
C TYR A 227 -28.93 -14.34 1.33
N HIS A 228 -28.86 -14.89 0.13
CA HIS A 228 -29.81 -14.59 -0.93
C HIS A 228 -30.61 -15.86 -1.19
N GLU A 229 -31.90 -15.81 -0.87
CA GLU A 229 -32.87 -16.73 -1.45
C GLU A 229 -33.06 -16.25 -2.91
N ASP A 230 -32.70 -17.11 -3.85
CA ASP A 230 -33.02 -16.92 -5.28
C ASP A 230 -34.53 -16.97 -5.52
#